data_AF-A0A7V6I395-F1
#
_entry.id   AF-A0A7V6I395-F1
#
_cell.length_a   1.000
_cell.length_b   1.000
_cell.length_c   1.000
_cell.angle_alpha   90.00
_cell.angle_beta   90.00
_cell.angle_gamma   90.00
#
_symmetry.space_group_name_H-M   'P 1'
#
loop_
_entity.id
_entity.type
_entity.pdbx_description
1 polymer ?
#
loop_
_entity_poly.entity_id
_entity_poly.type
_entity_poly.pdbx_seq_one_letter_code
_entity_poly.pdbx_strand_id
1 'polypeptide(L)' 'MIVFVTVKNSVIVEDIQNILTSYGCNIRTRLGISIDDNRGLIILELLGDDKQRLLMENDLKCVEGIDVRKMVF' A
#
# COMPACT_ATOMS: atom_id res chain seq x y z
N MET A 1 -8.57 -0.54 -8.81
CA MET A 1 -8.76 0.41 -7.68
C MET A 1 -7.42 1.05 -7.38
N ILE A 2 -7.36 2.36 -7.16
CA ILE A 2 -6.10 3.05 -6.82
C ILE A 2 -6.05 3.31 -5.32
N VAL A 3 -4.93 2.94 -4.69
CA VAL A 3 -4.67 3.11 -3.27
C VAL A 3 -3.36 3.87 -3.08
N PHE A 4 -3.39 4.86 -2.20
CA PHE A 4 -2.24 5.64 -1.76
C PHE A 4 -1.87 5.21 -0.35
N VAL A 5 -0.61 4.86 -0.13
CA VAL A 5 -0.06 4.47 1.17
C VAL A 5 1.04 5.44 1.53
N THR A 6 0.85 6.20 2.61
CA THR A 6 1.87 7.11 3.14
C THR A 6 2.59 6.42 4.29
N VAL A 7 3.91 6.28 4.16
CA VAL A 7 4.78 5.70 5.18
C VAL A 7 5.42 6.84 5.95
N LYS A 8 5.32 6.85 7.29
CA LYS A 8 5.89 7.91 8.15
C LYS A 8 7.09 7.45 8.98
N ASN A 9 7.42 6.16 8.95
CA ASN A 9 8.49 5.57 9.75
C ASN A 9 9.19 4.45 8.96
N SER A 10 10.51 4.40 9.00
CA SER A 10 11.33 3.42 8.27
C SER A 10 11.31 2.01 8.90
N VAL A 11 10.87 1.89 10.17
CA VAL A 11 10.85 0.60 10.90
C VAL A 11 9.82 -0.39 10.33
N ILE A 12 8.76 0.10 9.70
CA ILE A 12 7.64 -0.72 9.20
C ILE A 12 7.77 -1.07 7.71
N VAL A 13 8.92 -0.79 7.10
CA VAL A 13 9.16 -1.02 5.67
C VAL A 13 9.12 -2.51 5.33
N GLU A 14 9.63 -3.39 6.20
CA GLU A 14 9.60 -4.84 5.97
C GLU A 14 8.18 -5.41 5.97
N ASP A 15 7.33 -5.01 6.92
CA ASP A 15 5.95 -5.48 7.00
C ASP A 15 5.14 -5.07 5.76
N ILE A 16 5.28 -3.82 5.34
CA ILE A 16 4.64 -3.32 4.11
C ILE A 16 5.16 -4.08 2.90
N GLN A 17 6.47 -4.29 2.79
CA GLN A 17 7.07 -4.98 1.65
C GLN A 17 6.61 -6.44 1.59
N ASN A 18 6.47 -7.11 2.73
CA ASN A 18 5.94 -8.47 2.82
C ASN A 18 4.49 -8.53 2.32
N ILE A 19 3.62 -7.64 2.80
CA ILE A 19 2.23 -7.53 2.33
C ILE A 19 2.20 -7.30 0.81
N LEU A 20 2.95 -6.32 0.31
CA LEU A 20 2.99 -6.02 -1.13
C LEU A 20 3.50 -7.20 -1.97
N THR A 21 4.43 -8.00 -1.43
CA THR A 21 4.94 -9.21 -2.09
C THR A 21 3.89 -10.31 -2.12
N SER A 22 3.19 -10.55 -1.00
CA SER A 22 2.08 -11.51 -0.93
C SER A 22 0.93 -11.16 -1.87
N TYR A 23 0.66 -9.87 -2.05
CA TYR A 23 -0.36 -9.37 -2.98
C TYR A 23 0.17 -9.05 -4.38
N GLY A 24 1.40 -9.42 -4.72
CA GLY A 24 2.05 -9.05 -5.99
C GLY A 24 1.24 -9.39 -7.25
N CYS A 25 0.53 -10.52 -7.25
CA CYS A 25 -0.33 -10.92 -8.38
C CYS A 25 -1.54 -10.00 -8.59
N ASN A 26 -1.93 -9.25 -7.55
CA ASN A 26 -3.07 -8.34 -7.57
C ASN A 26 -2.65 -6.89 -7.81
N ILE A 27 -1.35 -6.60 -8.03
CA ILE A 27 -0.82 -5.25 -8.25
C ILE A 27 -0.52 -5.07 -9.74
N ARG A 28 -1.23 -4.16 -10.42
CA ARG A 28 -0.90 -3.74 -11.79
C ARG A 28 0.32 -2.83 -11.81
N THR A 29 0.36 -1.89 -10.89
CA THR A 29 1.36 -0.83 -10.87
C THR A 29 1.67 -0.47 -9.43
N ARG A 30 2.97 -0.32 -9.13
CA ARG A 30 3.50 0.15 -7.85
C ARG A 30 4.47 1.29 -8.13
N LEU A 31 4.14 2.48 -7.66
CA LEU A 31 5.01 3.65 -7.74
C LEU A 31 5.39 4.08 -6.31
N GLY A 32 6.68 4.01 -5.98
CA GLY A 32 7.22 4.53 -4.74
C GLY A 32 7.85 5.91 -4.95
N ILE A 33 7.48 6.88 -4.14
CA ILE A 33 7.99 8.25 -4.15
C ILE A 33 8.54 8.54 -2.75
N SER A 34 9.81 8.91 -2.67
CA SER A 34 10.38 9.46 -1.43
C SER A 34 10.00 10.94 -1.32
N ILE A 35 9.32 11.32 -0.23
CA ILE A 35 8.99 12.73 0.04
C ILE A 35 10.15 13.38 0.80
N ASP A 36 10.68 12.69 1.82
CA ASP A 36 11.88 13.05 2.57
C ASP A 36 12.49 11.80 3.24
N ASP A 37 13.56 11.98 4.03
CA ASP A 37 14.30 10.88 4.68
C ASP A 37 13.43 9.97 5.56
N ASN A 38 12.28 10.46 6.07
CA ASN A 38 11.40 9.72 6.97
C ASN A 38 10.00 9.45 6.39
N ARG A 39 9.68 10.01 5.22
CA ARG A 39 8.35 9.90 4.61
C ARG A 39 8.40 9.41 3.17
N GLY A 40 7.61 8.38 2.90
CA GLY A 40 7.41 7.83 1.57
C GLY A 40 5.93 7.80 1.19
N LEU A 41 5.65 7.87 -0.10
CA LEU A 41 4.33 7.64 -0.67
C LEU A 41 4.41 6.46 -1.64
N ILE A 42 3.49 5.52 -1.51
CA ILE A 42 3.35 4.39 -2.41
C ILE A 42 1.98 4.49 -3.07
N ILE A 43 1.96 4.54 -4.39
CA ILE A 43 0.74 4.51 -5.20
C ILE A 43 0.63 3.11 -5.79
N LEU A 44 -0.48 2.45 -5.47
CA LEU A 44 -0.77 1.08 -5.89
C LEU A 44 -2.02 1.08 -6.74
N GLU A 45 -1.90 0.48 -7.92
CA GLU A 45 -3.04 0.16 -8.74
C GLU A 45 -3.35 -1.33 -8.62
N LEU A 46 -4.52 -1.65 -8.06
CA LEU A 46 -4.95 -3.01 -7.78
C LEU A 46 -5.87 -3.57 -8.87
N LEU A 47 -5.58 -4.83 -9.23
CA LEU A 47 -6.34 -5.73 -10.09
C LEU A 47 -7.12 -6.72 -9.23
N GLY A 48 -7.91 -7.59 -9.87
CA GLY A 48 -8.71 -8.60 -9.19
C GLY A 48 -10.09 -8.10 -8.79
N ASP A 49 -10.82 -8.94 -8.06
CA ASP A 49 -12.17 -8.67 -7.60
C ASP A 49 -12.20 -7.74 -6.37
N ASP A 50 -13.38 -7.26 -6.01
CA ASP A 50 -13.53 -6.33 -4.88
C ASP A 50 -13.21 -6.96 -3.53
N LYS A 51 -13.32 -8.30 -3.38
CA LYS A 51 -12.95 -8.99 -2.15
C LYS A 51 -11.45 -8.95 -1.93
N GLN A 52 -10.66 -9.27 -2.95
CA GLN A 52 -9.20 -9.26 -2.88
C GLN A 52 -8.67 -7.84 -2.63
N ARG A 53 -9.27 -6.85 -3.29
CA ARG A 53 -8.95 -5.43 -3.08
C ARG A 53 -9.22 -4.98 -1.64
N LEU A 54 -10.37 -5.39 -1.08
CA LEU A 54 -10.75 -5.05 0.30
C LEU A 54 -9.85 -5.74 1.33
N LEU A 55 -9.46 -7.00 1.10
CA LEU A 55 -8.52 -7.72 1.95
C LEU A 55 -7.17 -7.00 2.02
N MET A 56 -6.59 -6.67 0.88
CA MET A 56 -5.33 -5.94 0.83
C MET A 56 -5.43 -4.54 1.48
N GLU A 57 -6.53 -3.83 1.27
CA GLU A 57 -6.77 -2.53 1.94
C GLU A 57 -6.82 -2.68 3.46
N ASN A 58 -7.48 -3.71 3.98
CA ASN A 58 -7.56 -3.97 5.42
C ASN A 58 -6.21 -4.37 6.02
N ASP A 59 -5.47 -5.26 5.35
CA ASP A 59 -4.13 -5.69 5.79
C ASP A 59 -3.17 -4.50 5.89
N LEU A 60 -3.20 -3.60 4.90
CA LEU A 60 -2.41 -2.37 4.94
C LEU A 60 -2.89 -1.45 6.07
N LYS A 61 -4.18 -1.31 6.34
CA LYS A 61 -4.69 -0.49 7.46
C LYS A 61 -4.34 -1.05 8.83
N CYS A 62 -4.08 -2.34 8.95
CA CYS A 62 -3.64 -2.96 10.20
C CYS A 62 -2.17 -2.66 10.54
N VAL A 63 -1.37 -2.18 9.59
CA VAL A 63 0.02 -1.80 9.85
C VAL A 63 0.05 -0.45 10.57
N GLU A 64 0.59 -0.45 11.78
CA GLU A 64 0.75 0.77 12.58
C GLU A 64 1.81 1.69 11.95
N GLY A 65 1.50 2.99 11.82
CA GLY A 65 2.45 3.98 11.28
C GLY A 65 2.35 4.26 9.77
N ILE A 66 1.37 3.68 9.07
CA ILE A 66 0.98 4.11 7.72
C ILE A 66 -0.40 4.75 7.66
N ASP A 67 -0.59 5.62 6.66
CA ASP A 67 -1.91 6.19 6.29
C ASP A 67 -2.31 5.65 4.92
N VAL A 68 -3.43 4.93 4.86
CA VAL A 68 -3.94 4.28 3.64
C VAL A 68 -5.18 5.03 3.16
N ARG A 69 -5.11 5.60 1.97
CA ARG A 69 -6.21 6.31 1.31
C ARG A 69 -6.55 5.67 -0.01
N LYS A 70 -7.82 5.32 -0.20
CA LYS A 70 -8.31 4.86 -1.51
C LYS A 70 -8.87 6.02 -2.32
N MET A 71 -8.68 5.96 -3.62
CA MET A 71 -9.34 6.84 -4.57
C MET A 71 -10.34 6.02 -5.38
N VAL A 72 -11.62 6.35 -5.21
CA VAL A 72 -12.73 5.72 -5.92
C VAL A 72 -13.23 6.75 -6.93
N PHE A 73 -13.17 6.40 -8.21
CA PHE A 73 -13.72 7.19 -9.31
C PHE A 73 -15.12 6.69 -9.65
#